data_AF-A0A924M7Z8-F1
#
_entry.id   AF-A0A924M7Z8-F1
#
_cell.length_a   1.000
_cell.length_b   1.000
_cell.length_c   1.000
_cell.angle_alpha   90.00
_cell.angle_beta   90.00
_cell.angle_gamma   90.00
#
_symmetry.space_group_name_H-M   'P 1'
#
loop_
_entity.id
_entity.type
_entity.pdbx_description
1 polymer ?
#
loop_
_entity_poly.entity_id
_entity_poly.type
_entity_poly.pdbx_seq_one_letter_code
_entity_poly.pdbx_strand_id
1 'polypeptide(L)'
;LRDKVVGIYEKAGFPQYRIAADGYPQTTDIDFRLLVGYGANADRYEDWRTNATPQRDGQQPMAQQHPQKAYPANPLERDSAFGDFLVTGQVPGSSAARTATDVPLSAFGPGAWAFTGVMDNTDVFFKLAQATRGVVLPDMFRALPKPGKK
;
A
#
# COMPACT_ATOMS: atom_id res chain seq x y z
N LEU A 1 3.62 -7.13 -23.94
CA LEU A 1 4.93 -6.79 -23.32
C LEU A 1 5.10 -7.32 -21.90
N ARG A 2 4.07 -7.32 -21.02
CA ARG A 2 4.17 -7.89 -19.65
C ARG A 2 4.34 -9.42 -19.63
N ASP A 3 3.75 -10.08 -20.60
CA ASP A 3 3.71 -11.52 -20.88
C ASP A 3 5.09 -12.19 -21.04
N LYS A 4 6.16 -11.41 -21.29
CA LYS A 4 7.53 -11.95 -21.40
C LYS A 4 8.35 -11.86 -20.10
N VAL A 5 7.94 -11.04 -19.13
CA VAL A 5 8.72 -10.77 -17.90
C VAL A 5 7.94 -11.12 -16.64
N VAL A 6 6.61 -10.94 -16.67
CA VAL A 6 5.70 -11.42 -15.65
C VAL A 6 5.22 -12.80 -16.08
N GLY A 7 5.72 -13.83 -15.39
CA GLY A 7 5.27 -15.20 -15.59
C GLY A 7 3.78 -15.37 -15.34
N ILE A 8 3.19 -16.42 -15.90
CA ILE A 8 1.83 -16.83 -15.60
C ILE A 8 1.71 -17.23 -14.12
N TYR A 9 0.53 -17.04 -13.53
CA TYR A 9 0.27 -17.32 -12.11
C TYR A 9 0.72 -18.73 -11.67
N GLU A 10 0.58 -19.70 -12.55
CA GLU A 10 0.97 -21.10 -12.32
C GLU A 10 2.49 -21.31 -12.14
N LYS A 11 3.31 -20.36 -12.58
CA LYS A 11 4.77 -20.32 -12.36
C LYS A 11 5.18 -19.32 -11.28
N ALA A 12 4.23 -18.74 -10.54
CA ALA A 12 4.53 -17.81 -9.46
C ALA A 12 5.17 -18.56 -8.29
N GLY A 13 6.26 -18.01 -7.75
CA GLY A 13 6.97 -18.52 -6.58
C GLY A 13 7.21 -17.41 -5.56
N PHE A 14 7.65 -17.80 -4.36
CA PHE A 14 7.99 -16.84 -3.33
C PHE A 14 9.35 -16.17 -3.61
N PRO A 15 9.48 -14.87 -3.34
CA PRO A 15 10.77 -14.17 -3.25
C PRO A 15 11.79 -14.93 -2.39
N GLN A 16 12.94 -15.28 -2.95
CA GLN A 16 14.02 -15.96 -2.21
C GLN A 16 14.95 -14.96 -1.52
N TYR A 17 14.53 -14.44 -0.37
CA TYR A 17 15.40 -13.62 0.48
C TYR A 17 16.26 -14.49 1.39
N ARG A 18 17.57 -14.24 1.42
CA ARG A 18 18.44 -14.72 2.51
C ARG A 18 18.43 -13.69 3.63
N ILE A 19 18.01 -14.09 4.82
CA ILE A 19 17.86 -13.20 5.97
C ILE A 19 19.18 -13.10 6.75
N ALA A 20 19.60 -11.87 7.08
CA ALA A 20 20.75 -11.58 7.92
C ALA A 20 20.41 -11.73 9.41
N ALA A 21 21.44 -11.71 10.27
CA ALA A 21 21.27 -11.91 11.71
C ALA A 21 20.44 -10.82 12.41
N ASP A 22 20.27 -9.66 11.77
CA ASP A 22 19.44 -8.54 12.23
C ASP A 22 17.97 -8.66 11.81
N GLY A 23 17.60 -9.74 11.11
CA GLY A 23 16.24 -9.99 10.63
C GLY A 23 15.88 -9.32 9.31
N TYR A 24 16.79 -8.56 8.69
CA TYR A 24 16.57 -7.96 7.37
C TYR A 24 17.15 -8.84 6.25
N PRO A 25 16.63 -8.74 5.00
CA PRO A 25 17.24 -9.40 3.86
C PRO A 25 18.69 -8.93 3.66
N GLN A 26 19.62 -9.85 3.42
CA GLN A 26 21.00 -9.55 3.05
C GLN A 26 21.09 -8.69 1.78
N THR A 27 20.12 -8.85 0.89
CA THR A 27 19.92 -8.02 -0.28
C THR A 27 18.43 -7.95 -0.59
N THR A 28 17.98 -6.80 -1.07
CA THR A 28 16.65 -6.60 -1.61
C THR A 28 16.59 -6.84 -3.12
N ASP A 29 17.73 -7.11 -3.77
CA ASP A 29 17.88 -7.48 -5.18
C ASP A 29 17.97 -9.01 -5.32
N ILE A 30 16.88 -9.64 -5.74
CA ILE A 30 16.73 -11.11 -5.84
C ILE A 30 16.08 -11.50 -7.17
N ASP A 31 16.26 -12.76 -7.59
CA ASP A 31 15.85 -13.25 -8.91
C ASP A 31 14.34 -13.52 -9.09
N PHE A 32 13.49 -13.26 -8.10
CA PHE A 32 12.03 -13.36 -8.22
C PHE A 32 11.35 -12.32 -7.34
N ARG A 33 10.81 -11.28 -7.95
CA ARG A 33 10.29 -10.09 -7.25
C ARG A 33 8.78 -10.05 -7.32
N LEU A 34 8.16 -9.57 -6.25
CA LEU A 34 6.74 -9.25 -6.25
C LEU A 34 6.51 -8.01 -7.12
N LEU A 35 5.68 -8.16 -8.16
CA LEU A 35 5.25 -7.06 -9.00
C LEU A 35 3.80 -6.69 -8.65
N VAL A 36 3.61 -5.44 -8.22
CA VAL A 36 2.28 -4.88 -7.90
C VAL A 36 1.96 -3.80 -8.94
N GLY A 37 0.83 -3.94 -9.62
CA GLY A 37 0.33 -2.97 -10.59
C GLY A 37 -0.70 -2.02 -10.00
N TYR A 38 -0.75 -0.79 -10.51
CA TYR A 38 -1.75 0.23 -10.15
C TYR A 38 -2.44 0.78 -11.41
N GLY A 39 -3.73 1.14 -11.32
CA GLY A 39 -4.55 1.59 -12.45
C GLY A 39 -4.49 3.10 -12.78
N ALA A 40 -3.62 3.86 -12.12
CA ALA A 40 -3.50 5.31 -12.30
C ALA A 40 -2.05 5.80 -12.20
N ASN A 41 -1.13 5.12 -12.90
CA ASN A 41 0.27 5.48 -12.87
C ASN A 41 0.61 6.57 -13.89
N ALA A 42 1.67 7.32 -13.58
CA ALA A 42 2.42 8.13 -14.54
C ALA A 42 3.40 7.26 -15.35
N ASP A 43 4.00 7.86 -16.38
CA ASP A 43 5.09 7.26 -17.15
C ASP A 43 6.25 6.86 -16.23
N ARG A 44 6.80 5.67 -16.48
CA ARG A 44 7.98 5.16 -15.79
C ARG A 44 8.73 4.19 -16.66
N TYR A 45 10.02 4.02 -16.40
CA TYR A 45 10.74 2.85 -16.87
C TYR A 45 10.54 1.70 -15.87
N GLU A 46 10.35 0.49 -16.38
CA GLU A 46 10.45 -0.74 -15.58
C GLU A 46 11.75 -1.44 -15.96
N ASP A 47 12.62 -1.65 -14.98
CA ASP A 47 13.91 -2.35 -15.13
C ASP A 47 14.00 -3.63 -14.26
N TRP A 48 12.92 -3.93 -13.51
CA TRP A 48 12.80 -5.04 -12.57
C TRP A 48 13.91 -5.08 -11.50
N ARG A 49 14.60 -3.97 -11.24
CA ARG A 49 15.67 -3.87 -10.25
C ARG A 49 15.20 -3.22 -8.96
N THR A 50 16.01 -3.37 -7.92
CA THR A 50 15.70 -2.73 -6.63
C THR A 50 16.41 -1.41 -6.60
N ASN A 51 15.66 -0.37 -6.30
CA ASN A 51 16.22 0.96 -6.16
C ASN A 51 17.01 1.05 -4.86
N ALA A 52 18.29 1.43 -4.97
CA ALA A 52 19.19 1.58 -3.82
C ALA A 52 18.76 2.75 -2.91
N THR A 53 18.02 3.72 -3.46
CA THR A 53 17.52 4.88 -2.73
C THR A 53 16.01 5.04 -2.96
N PRO A 54 15.27 5.57 -1.97
CA PRO A 54 13.86 5.88 -2.15
C PRO A 54 13.69 7.06 -3.11
N GLN A 55 12.52 7.16 -3.74
CA GLN A 55 12.15 8.36 -4.47
C GLN A 55 11.85 9.50 -3.48
N ARG A 56 12.27 10.72 -3.82
CA ARG A 56 11.95 11.91 -3.04
C ARG A 56 10.47 12.25 -3.20
N ASP A 57 9.75 12.29 -2.09
CA ASP A 57 8.38 12.82 -2.02
C ASP A 57 8.42 14.26 -1.50
N GLY A 58 8.12 15.22 -2.39
CA GLY A 58 8.12 16.64 -2.08
C GLY A 58 7.09 17.07 -1.03
N GLN A 59 6.09 16.24 -0.72
CA GLN A 59 5.10 16.51 0.32
C GLN A 59 5.62 16.21 1.73
N GLN A 60 6.74 15.47 1.84
CA GLN A 60 7.29 15.10 3.14
C GLN A 60 8.04 16.28 3.77
N PRO A 61 7.96 16.45 5.10
CA PRO A 61 8.62 17.57 5.80
C PRO A 61 10.14 17.67 5.55
N MET A 62 10.79 16.54 5.26
CA MET A 62 12.26 16.44 5.09
C MET A 62 12.71 16.39 3.63
N ALA A 63 11.82 16.58 2.65
CA ALA A 63 12.13 16.43 1.24
C ALA A 63 13.30 17.32 0.75
N GLN A 64 13.48 18.47 1.40
CA GLN A 64 14.51 19.45 1.07
C GLN A 64 15.81 19.26 1.87
N GLN A 65 15.87 18.26 2.75
CA GLN A 65 17.03 17.96 3.57
C GLN A 65 17.81 16.77 3.01
N HIS A 66 19.13 16.74 3.24
CA HIS A 66 19.92 15.57 2.89
C HIS A 66 19.60 14.40 3.83
N PRO A 67 19.57 13.14 3.33
CA PRO A 67 19.94 12.75 1.96
C PRO A 67 18.78 12.85 0.93
N GLN A 68 17.53 13.03 1.36
CA GLN A 68 16.34 13.01 0.50
C GLN A 68 16.38 14.01 -0.66
N LYS A 69 16.95 15.20 -0.42
CA LYS A 69 17.13 16.23 -1.45
C LYS A 69 17.90 15.72 -2.67
N ALA A 70 18.86 14.82 -2.47
CA ALA A 70 19.71 14.25 -3.51
C ALA A 70 19.08 13.04 -4.23
N TYR A 71 17.93 12.56 -3.76
CA TYR A 71 17.24 11.44 -4.38
C TYR A 71 16.38 11.87 -5.56
N PRO A 72 16.11 10.97 -6.53
CA PRO A 72 15.31 11.27 -7.71
C PRO A 72 13.92 11.79 -7.35
N ALA A 73 13.45 12.79 -8.08
CA ALA A 73 12.17 13.44 -7.82
C ALA A 73 10.97 12.65 -8.35
N ASN A 74 11.19 11.77 -9.33
CA ASN A 74 10.14 11.01 -10.00
C ASN A 74 10.68 9.67 -10.55
N PRO A 75 9.79 8.72 -10.95
CA PRO A 75 10.19 7.40 -11.41
C PRO A 75 11.04 7.41 -12.69
N LEU A 76 10.78 8.34 -13.62
CA LEU A 76 11.55 8.45 -14.86
C LEU A 76 13.01 8.83 -14.56
N GLU A 77 13.21 9.82 -13.70
CA GLU A 77 14.55 10.28 -13.32
C GLU A 77 15.34 9.18 -12.60
N ARG A 78 14.66 8.41 -11.73
CA ARG A 78 15.25 7.31 -10.97
C ARG A 78 15.82 6.19 -11.84
N ASP A 79 15.09 5.79 -12.87
CA ASP A 79 15.42 4.63 -13.70
C ASP A 79 15.98 5.01 -15.08
N SER A 80 16.17 6.30 -15.35
CA SER A 80 16.60 6.85 -16.65
C SER A 80 17.94 6.31 -17.17
N ALA A 81 18.84 5.87 -16.29
CA ALA A 81 20.17 5.43 -16.67
C ALA A 81 20.22 4.02 -17.30
N PHE A 82 19.22 3.17 -17.03
CA PHE A 82 19.17 1.76 -17.47
C PHE A 82 17.82 1.34 -18.05
N GLY A 83 16.83 2.24 -18.09
CA GLY A 83 15.44 1.95 -18.37
C GLY A 83 15.17 1.47 -19.80
N ASP A 84 15.12 0.15 -19.99
CA ASP A 84 14.90 -0.47 -21.29
C ASP A 84 13.40 -0.57 -21.68
N PHE A 85 12.48 -0.58 -20.69
CA PHE A 85 11.05 -0.73 -20.95
C PHE A 85 10.22 0.44 -20.41
N LEU A 86 9.77 1.31 -21.32
CA LEU A 86 8.84 2.39 -20.99
C LEU A 86 7.43 1.84 -20.76
N VAL A 87 6.90 2.07 -19.57
CA VAL A 87 5.48 1.89 -19.24
C VAL A 87 4.81 3.25 -19.29
N THR A 88 4.01 3.47 -20.32
CA THR A 88 3.19 4.67 -20.45
C THR A 88 2.06 4.65 -19.42
N GLY A 89 1.98 5.71 -18.63
CA GLY A 89 0.91 5.95 -17.68
C GLY A 89 -0.38 6.41 -18.35
N GLN A 90 -1.48 6.30 -17.61
CA GLN A 90 -2.79 6.80 -18.02
C GLN A 90 -3.02 8.24 -17.56
N VAL A 91 -2.20 8.73 -16.62
CA VAL A 91 -2.34 10.05 -16.01
C VAL A 91 -1.25 10.98 -16.55
N PRO A 92 -1.60 12.21 -16.99
CA PRO A 92 -0.61 13.22 -17.33
C PRO A 92 0.24 13.60 -16.12
N GLY A 93 1.56 13.68 -16.29
CA GLY A 93 2.49 14.12 -15.25
C GLY A 93 3.49 13.03 -14.84
N SER A 94 4.24 13.30 -13.77
CA SER A 94 5.33 12.45 -13.28
C SER A 94 5.01 11.69 -11.99
N SER A 95 3.75 11.75 -11.54
CA SER A 95 3.26 11.08 -10.34
C SER A 95 1.95 10.32 -10.60
N ALA A 96 1.76 9.22 -9.87
CA ALA A 96 0.50 8.48 -9.89
C ALA A 96 -0.64 9.31 -9.24
N ALA A 97 -1.86 9.15 -9.74
CA ALA A 97 -3.04 9.79 -9.14
C ALA A 97 -3.64 8.92 -8.03
N ARG A 98 -4.38 9.56 -7.13
CA ARG A 98 -5.23 8.85 -6.16
C ARG A 98 -6.30 8.07 -6.92
N THR A 99 -6.57 6.84 -6.49
CA THR A 99 -7.65 6.02 -7.02
C THR A 99 -8.78 5.94 -6.00
N ALA A 100 -10.00 5.70 -6.48
CA ALA A 100 -11.19 5.55 -5.63
C ALA A 100 -11.34 4.11 -5.10
N THR A 101 -10.25 3.36 -4.97
CA THR A 101 -10.28 1.98 -4.47
C THR A 101 -10.50 1.97 -2.95
N ASP A 102 -11.33 1.05 -2.48
CA ASP A 102 -11.49 0.79 -1.05
C ASP A 102 -10.13 0.44 -0.41
N VAL A 103 -9.91 0.92 0.81
CA VAL A 103 -8.67 0.69 1.57
C VAL A 103 -8.94 -0.23 2.76
N PRO A 104 -8.05 -1.19 3.07
CA PRO A 104 -8.20 -2.01 4.26
C PRO A 104 -8.03 -1.17 5.53
N LEU A 105 -8.90 -1.42 6.52
CA LEU A 105 -8.85 -0.81 7.84
C LEU A 105 -8.64 -1.88 8.90
N SER A 106 -7.61 -1.70 9.74
CA SER A 106 -7.35 -2.57 10.90
C SER A 106 -7.68 -1.81 12.19
N ALA A 107 -8.47 -2.42 13.06
CA ALA A 107 -8.85 -1.85 14.36
C ALA A 107 -8.57 -2.83 15.51
N PHE A 108 -8.11 -2.31 16.65
CA PHE A 108 -7.83 -3.10 17.84
C PHE A 108 -8.25 -2.34 19.11
N GLY A 109 -8.60 -3.07 20.16
CA GLY A 109 -8.99 -2.52 21.46
C GLY A 109 -10.50 -2.25 21.61
N PRO A 110 -10.91 -1.53 22.66
CA PRO A 110 -12.31 -1.22 22.94
C PRO A 110 -12.97 -0.50 21.76
N GLY A 111 -14.04 -1.08 21.20
CA GLY A 111 -14.73 -0.51 20.03
C GLY A 111 -14.27 -1.03 18.67
N ALA A 112 -13.22 -1.87 18.61
CA ALA A 112 -12.73 -2.44 17.34
C ALA A 112 -13.81 -3.18 16.53
N TRP A 113 -14.75 -3.84 17.21
CA TRP A 113 -15.86 -4.56 16.57
C TRP A 113 -16.81 -3.67 15.76
N ALA A 114 -16.79 -2.35 15.98
CA ALA A 114 -17.54 -1.41 15.15
C ALA A 114 -16.95 -1.25 13.74
N PHE A 115 -15.67 -1.60 13.54
CA PHE A 115 -14.92 -1.46 12.30
C PHE A 115 -14.87 -2.78 11.53
N THR A 116 -16.04 -3.30 11.17
CA THR A 116 -16.19 -4.53 10.37
C THR A 116 -17.03 -4.26 9.12
N GLY A 117 -16.77 -5.00 8.04
CA GLY A 117 -17.48 -4.83 6.76
C GLY A 117 -16.95 -3.66 5.91
N VAL A 118 -17.79 -3.19 4.99
CA VAL A 118 -17.52 -2.03 4.13
C VAL A 118 -18.14 -0.79 4.76
N MET A 119 -17.35 0.28 4.87
CA MET A 119 -17.77 1.55 5.48
C MET A 119 -17.14 2.72 4.73
N ASP A 120 -17.84 3.84 4.72
CA ASP A 120 -17.28 5.09 4.21
C ASP A 120 -16.35 5.75 5.25
N ASN A 121 -15.50 6.69 4.80
CA ASN A 121 -14.54 7.35 5.68
C ASN A 121 -15.19 8.28 6.73
N THR A 122 -16.43 8.72 6.50
CA THR A 122 -17.20 9.54 7.44
C THR A 122 -17.74 8.70 8.60
N ASP A 123 -18.20 7.48 8.32
CA ASP A 123 -18.62 6.48 9.31
C ASP A 123 -17.42 6.06 10.17
N VAL A 124 -16.24 5.87 9.57
CA VAL A 124 -14.98 5.64 10.32
C VAL A 124 -14.74 6.77 11.33
N PHE A 125 -14.87 8.04 10.93
CA PHE A 125 -14.72 9.19 11.82
C PHE A 125 -15.71 9.16 12.99
N PHE A 126 -16.99 8.91 12.73
CA PHE A 126 -18.01 8.88 13.78
C PHE A 126 -17.85 7.68 14.72
N LYS A 127 -17.47 6.50 14.22
CA LYS A 127 -17.15 5.34 15.06
C LYS A 127 -15.95 5.59 15.96
N LEU A 128 -14.90 6.25 15.46
CA LEU A 128 -13.76 6.68 16.28
C LEU A 128 -14.22 7.63 17.39
N ALA A 129 -15.03 8.65 17.05
CA ALA A 129 -15.57 9.57 18.03
C ALA A 129 -16.44 8.87 19.08
N GLN A 130 -17.28 7.91 18.67
CA GLN A 130 -18.09 7.11 19.57
C GLN A 130 -17.23 6.27 20.51
N ALA A 131 -16.17 5.62 20.01
CA ALA A 131 -15.25 4.82 20.81
C ALA A 131 -14.60 5.64 21.94
N THR A 132 -14.36 6.94 21.75
CA THR A 132 -13.85 7.83 22.82
C THR A 132 -14.85 8.10 23.95
N ARG A 133 -16.15 7.87 23.70
CA ARG A 133 -17.23 8.05 24.69
C ARG A 133 -17.76 6.74 25.25
N GLY A 134 -17.13 5.61 24.91
CA GLY A 134 -17.51 4.28 25.36
C GLY A 134 -17.86 3.34 24.21
N VAL A 135 -17.81 2.03 24.48
CA VAL A 135 -18.05 0.99 23.47
C VAL A 135 -19.54 0.67 23.41
N VAL A 136 -20.13 0.74 22.21
CA VAL A 136 -21.49 0.22 21.97
C VAL A 136 -21.38 -1.20 21.43
N LEU A 137 -22.01 -2.14 22.12
CA LEU A 137 -22.11 -3.52 21.67
C LEU A 137 -22.93 -3.56 20.37
N PRO A 138 -22.41 -4.14 19.27
CA PRO A 138 -23.18 -4.25 18.02
C PRO A 138 -24.47 -5.03 18.26
N ASP A 139 -25.55 -4.68 17.53
CA ASP A 139 -26.88 -5.27 17.75
C ASP A 139 -26.91 -6.79 17.60
N MET A 140 -26.06 -7.35 16.72
CA MET A 140 -25.88 -8.79 16.55
C MET A 140 -25.35 -9.53 17.79
N PHE A 141 -24.78 -8.81 18.77
CA PHE A 141 -24.32 -9.35 20.04
C PHE A 141 -25.21 -8.93 21.23
N ARG A 142 -26.25 -8.11 20.99
CA ARG A 142 -27.21 -7.76 22.05
C ARG A 142 -28.10 -8.97 22.34
N ALA A 143 -28.28 -9.27 23.62
CA ALA A 143 -29.17 -10.34 24.04
C ALA A 143 -30.61 -10.04 23.58
N LEU A 144 -31.28 -11.05 23.03
CA LEU A 144 -32.70 -10.97 22.69
C LEU A 144 -33.50 -10.65 23.97
N PRO A 145 -34.55 -9.80 23.87
CA PRO A 145 -35.41 -9.52 25.02
C PRO A 145 -36.02 -10.82 25.54
N LYS A 146 -35.97 -11.03 26.87
CA LYS A 146 -36.63 -12.18 27.49
C LYS A 146 -38.13 -12.15 27.15
N PRO A 147 -38.73 -13.27 26.72
CA PRO A 147 -40.16 -13.32 26.48
C PRO A 147 -40.89 -12.94 27.77
N GLY A 148 -41.79 -11.96 27.69
CA GLY A 148 -42.57 -11.50 28.83
C GLY A 148 -43.35 -12.66 29.44
N LYS A 149 -43.33 -12.77 30.78
CA LYS A 149 -44.23 -13.67 31.48
C LYS A 149 -45.67 -13.17 31.24
N LYS A 150 -46.50 -14.03 30.65
CA LYS A 150 -47.94 -13.81 30.54
C LYS A 150 -48.58 -13.77 31.93
#